data_AF-A0A2P4QB93-F1
#
_entry.id   AF-A0A2P4QB93-F1
#
_cell.length_a   1.000
_cell.length_b   1.000
_cell.length_c   1.000
_cell.angle_alpha   90.00
_cell.angle_beta   90.00
_cell.angle_gamma   90.00
#
_symmetry.space_group_name_H-M   'P 1'
#
loop_
_entity.id
_entity.type
_entity.pdbx_description
1 polymer ?
#
loop_
_entity_poly.entity_id
_entity_poly.type
_entity_poly.pdbx_seq_one_letter_code
_entity_poly.pdbx_strand_id
1 'polypeptide(L)'
;MHDENGFREFLKRVDARGLKHIDDNNEVPKVISTFEGIQPNQLYCISAAYLMAIKKGVTWSKVEDMVVEIETTSALKNKLKKTFKSPVEVFSRIMHDETGNPIMEWDGILLCRDKVFLCECKHKITEEKINEIVERLKEFPEKLKKAKDPEFKQLSDKELVGVACGSLFPEELKRKSVELGLVVVYPDGGRYSVGMPKKWMMSLCNFV
;
A
#
# COMPACT_ATOMS: atom_id res chain seq x y z
N MET A 1 -10.12 7.53 12.18
CA MET A 1 -9.31 8.38 13.08
C MET A 1 -9.48 7.84 14.48
N HIS A 2 -8.41 7.29 15.07
CA HIS A 2 -8.51 6.47 16.28
C HIS A 2 -8.06 7.19 17.56
N ASP A 3 -7.48 8.40 17.45
CA ASP A 3 -7.08 9.23 18.60
C ASP A 3 -6.97 10.72 18.21
N GLU A 4 -6.79 11.58 19.22
CA GLU A 4 -6.68 13.04 19.12
C GLU A 4 -5.45 13.49 18.31
N ASN A 5 -4.35 12.72 18.35
CA ASN A 5 -3.17 12.98 17.55
C ASN A 5 -3.45 12.77 16.05
N GLY A 6 -4.16 11.68 15.71
CA GLY A 6 -4.59 11.42 14.34
C GLY A 6 -5.54 12.50 13.81
N PHE A 7 -6.39 13.05 14.67
CA PHE A 7 -7.23 14.20 14.31
C PHE A 7 -6.39 15.46 14.07
N ARG A 8 -5.44 15.76 14.95
CA ARG A 8 -4.57 16.93 14.84
C ARG A 8 -3.68 16.88 13.60
N GLU A 9 -3.13 15.71 13.27
CA GLU A 9 -2.34 15.51 12.05
C GLU A 9 -3.19 15.66 10.79
N PHE A 10 -4.44 15.18 10.83
CA PHE A 10 -5.40 15.45 9.76
C PHE A 10 -5.66 16.96 9.60
N LEU A 11 -5.95 17.67 10.70
CA LEU A 11 -6.21 19.11 10.68
C LEU A 11 -5.02 19.92 10.14
N LYS A 12 -3.78 19.58 10.50
CA LYS A 12 -2.58 20.19 9.93
C LYS A 12 -2.48 19.96 8.43
N ARG A 13 -2.75 18.72 7.98
CA ARG A 13 -2.66 18.34 6.55
C ARG A 13 -3.66 19.10 5.68
N VAL A 14 -4.82 19.43 6.23
CA VAL A 14 -5.87 20.20 5.53
C VAL A 14 -5.88 21.68 5.90
N ASP A 15 -4.88 22.16 6.64
CA ASP A 15 -4.75 23.55 7.12
C ASP A 15 -6.03 24.06 7.82
N ALA A 16 -6.70 23.14 8.54
CA ALA A 16 -8.00 23.36 9.19
C ALA A 16 -9.12 23.91 8.30
N ARG A 17 -8.93 23.87 6.98
CA ARG A 17 -9.93 24.38 6.03
C ARG A 17 -11.12 23.44 6.01
N GLY A 18 -12.30 24.01 5.78
CA GLY A 18 -13.51 23.21 5.61
C GLY A 18 -14.26 22.86 6.87
N LEU A 19 -13.82 23.33 8.04
CA LEU A 19 -14.59 23.21 9.26
C LEU A 19 -15.71 24.26 9.29
N LYS A 20 -16.85 23.90 9.86
CA LYS A 20 -17.92 24.82 10.22
C LYS A 20 -18.29 24.63 11.68
N HIS A 21 -18.71 25.69 12.36
CA HIS A 21 -19.24 25.55 13.72
C HIS A 21 -20.49 24.68 13.71
N ILE A 22 -20.66 23.85 14.75
CA ILE A 22 -21.88 23.04 14.90
C ILE A 22 -23.09 23.94 15.17
N ASP A 23 -22.88 25.02 15.93
CA ASP A 23 -23.94 25.96 16.32
C ASP A 23 -24.17 27.08 15.29
N ASP A 24 -23.61 26.95 14.08
CA ASP A 24 -23.81 27.90 13.00
C ASP A 24 -25.20 27.71 12.36
N ASN A 25 -26.13 28.61 12.72
CA ASN A 25 -27.50 28.62 12.21
C ASN A 25 -27.67 29.51 10.97
N ASN A 26 -26.59 29.99 10.36
CA ASN A 26 -26.68 30.77 9.12
C ASN A 26 -27.22 29.91 7.97
N GLU A 27 -28.03 30.52 7.11
CA GLU A 27 -28.59 29.89 5.91
C GLU A 27 -27.48 29.35 4.98
N VAL A 28 -26.33 30.02 4.96
CA VAL A 28 -25.08 29.53 4.39
C VAL A 28 -24.03 29.43 5.51
N PRO A 29 -23.61 28.21 5.90
CA PRO A 29 -22.65 28.05 6.99
C PRO A 29 -21.30 28.69 6.66
N LYS A 30 -20.73 29.43 7.62
CA LYS A 30 -19.41 30.04 7.51
C LYS A 30 -18.34 28.96 7.67
N VAL A 31 -17.65 28.68 6.57
CA VAL A 31 -16.56 27.71 6.53
C VAL A 31 -15.25 28.38 6.90
N ILE A 32 -14.52 27.79 7.85
CA ILE A 32 -13.18 28.20 8.22
C ILE A 32 -12.23 27.91 7.05
N SER A 33 -11.40 28.91 6.71
CA SER A 33 -10.45 28.85 5.60
C SER A 33 -8.98 28.81 6.04
N THR A 34 -8.68 28.95 7.33
CA THR A 34 -7.31 28.85 7.90
C THR A 34 -7.33 28.36 9.34
N PHE A 35 -6.19 27.90 9.85
CA PHE A 35 -6.04 27.42 11.23
C PHE A 35 -6.30 28.50 12.29
N GLU A 36 -5.96 29.75 12.01
CA GLU A 36 -6.22 30.89 12.90
C GLU A 36 -7.72 31.18 13.09
N GLY A 37 -8.57 30.65 12.21
CA GLY A 37 -10.01 30.75 12.31
C GLY A 37 -10.64 29.80 13.35
N ILE A 38 -9.88 28.86 13.91
CA ILE A 38 -10.36 27.95 14.96
C ILE A 38 -10.29 28.65 16.32
N GLN A 39 -11.43 28.69 17.01
CA GLN A 39 -11.53 29.21 18.36
C GLN A 39 -11.40 28.07 19.39
N PRO A 40 -10.67 28.29 20.51
CA PRO A 40 -10.58 27.32 21.58
C PRO A 40 -11.95 26.97 22.17
N ASN A 41 -12.12 25.71 22.58
CA ASN A 41 -13.32 25.21 23.26
C ASN A 41 -14.64 25.33 22.45
N GLN A 42 -14.54 25.37 21.13
CA GLN A 42 -15.70 25.40 20.23
C GLN A 42 -15.86 24.05 19.52
N LEU A 43 -17.12 23.70 19.20
CA LEU A 43 -17.44 22.46 18.49
C LEU A 43 -17.56 22.71 16.99
N TYR A 44 -16.86 21.87 16.22
CA TYR A 44 -16.79 21.96 14.76
C TYR A 44 -17.21 20.66 14.10
N CYS A 45 -17.78 20.77 12.91
CA CYS A 45 -17.98 19.64 12.01
C CYS A 45 -17.41 19.96 10.62
N ILE A 46 -17.20 18.93 9.81
CA ILE A 46 -16.65 19.09 8.47
C ILE A 46 -17.77 19.51 7.51
N SER A 47 -17.55 20.58 6.76
CA SER A 47 -18.45 21.03 5.69
C SER A 47 -18.44 20.04 4.53
N ALA A 48 -19.63 19.54 4.16
CA ALA A 48 -19.81 18.64 3.01
C ALA A 48 -19.32 19.26 1.69
N ALA A 49 -19.47 20.57 1.52
CA ALA A 49 -18.97 21.30 0.35
C ALA A 49 -17.43 21.27 0.27
N TYR A 50 -16.76 21.31 1.42
CA TYR A 50 -15.31 21.17 1.48
C TYR A 50 -14.85 19.72 1.25
N LEU A 51 -15.60 18.71 1.72
CA LEU A 51 -15.35 17.31 1.34
C LEU A 51 -15.44 17.13 -0.18
N MET A 52 -16.40 17.79 -0.84
CA MET A 52 -16.50 17.81 -2.30
C MET A 52 -15.37 18.58 -2.99
N ALA A 53 -14.83 19.64 -2.37
CA ALA A 53 -13.67 20.38 -2.86
C ALA A 53 -12.36 19.60 -2.69
N ILE A 54 -12.16 18.89 -1.57
CA ILE A 54 -11.07 17.93 -1.37
C ILE A 54 -11.13 16.86 -2.45
N LYS A 55 -12.32 16.29 -2.72
CA LYS A 55 -12.54 15.30 -3.78
C LYS A 55 -12.10 15.80 -5.17
N LYS A 56 -12.00 17.12 -5.38
CA LYS A 56 -11.55 17.74 -6.62
C LYS A 56 -10.10 18.25 -6.60
N GLY A 57 -9.54 18.61 -5.43
CA GLY A 57 -8.23 19.28 -5.30
C GLY A 57 -7.06 18.37 -4.87
N VAL A 58 -7.34 17.29 -4.16
CA VAL A 58 -6.41 16.18 -3.92
C VAL A 58 -7.17 14.96 -4.40
N THR A 59 -6.68 14.28 -5.44
CA THR A 59 -7.35 13.08 -5.93
C THR A 59 -7.41 12.12 -4.75
N TRP A 60 -8.56 11.99 -4.09
CA TRP A 60 -8.76 11.17 -2.90
C TRP A 60 -8.29 9.73 -3.18
N SER A 61 -8.42 9.31 -4.44
CA SER A 61 -7.80 8.11 -5.00
C SER A 61 -6.31 8.00 -4.70
N LYS A 62 -5.48 9.05 -4.86
CA LYS A 62 -4.04 9.02 -4.53
C LYS A 62 -3.77 8.78 -3.05
N VAL A 63 -4.62 9.31 -2.17
CA VAL A 63 -4.51 9.08 -0.73
C VAL A 63 -4.94 7.66 -0.38
N GLU A 64 -6.02 7.19 -0.98
CA GLU A 64 -6.48 5.80 -0.85
C GLU A 64 -5.44 4.81 -1.37
N ASP A 65 -4.88 5.04 -2.55
CA ASP A 65 -3.79 4.24 -3.16
C ASP A 65 -2.59 4.15 -2.21
N MET A 66 -2.12 5.30 -1.72
CA MET A 66 -1.01 5.35 -0.77
C MET A 66 -1.30 4.57 0.53
N VAL A 67 -2.51 4.72 1.09
CA VAL A 67 -2.89 3.99 2.31
C VAL A 67 -2.99 2.49 2.05
N VAL A 68 -3.55 2.08 0.91
CA VAL A 68 -3.64 0.67 0.48
C VAL A 68 -2.23 0.08 0.37
N GLU A 69 -1.29 0.78 -0.26
CA GLU A 69 0.09 0.33 -0.40
C GLU A 69 0.81 0.19 0.95
N ILE A 70 0.64 1.17 1.86
CA ILE A 70 1.26 1.15 3.20
C ILE A 70 0.72 -0.01 4.02
N GLU A 71 -0.60 -0.18 4.09
CA GLU A 71 -1.24 -1.24 4.86
C GLU A 71 -0.90 -2.62 4.30
N THR A 72 -0.88 -2.75 2.97
CA THR A 72 -0.49 -3.98 2.27
C THR A 72 0.95 -4.36 2.59
N THR A 73 1.89 -3.40 2.48
CA THR A 73 3.31 -3.62 2.77
C THR A 73 3.51 -3.99 4.24
N SER A 74 2.78 -3.34 5.15
CA SER A 74 2.80 -3.63 6.58
C SER A 74 2.27 -5.04 6.89
N ALA A 75 1.13 -5.41 6.32
CA ALA A 75 0.54 -6.74 6.48
C ALA A 75 1.46 -7.84 5.97
N LEU A 76 2.03 -7.66 4.77
CA LEU A 76 2.99 -8.57 4.19
C LEU A 76 4.24 -8.69 5.05
N LYS A 77 4.87 -7.56 5.42
CA LYS A 77 6.06 -7.54 6.29
C LYS A 77 5.82 -8.28 7.60
N ASN A 78 4.70 -8.04 8.26
CA ASN A 78 4.34 -8.70 9.51
C ASN A 78 4.10 -10.20 9.31
N LYS A 79 3.46 -10.61 8.21
CA LYS A 79 3.27 -12.02 7.88
C LYS A 79 4.60 -12.71 7.61
N LEU A 80 5.47 -12.12 6.79
CA LEU A 80 6.80 -12.67 6.46
C LEU A 80 7.66 -12.84 7.71
N LYS A 81 7.72 -11.83 8.58
CA LYS A 81 8.43 -11.92 9.88
C LYS A 81 7.92 -13.09 10.73
N LYS A 82 6.60 -13.29 10.81
CA LYS A 82 6.00 -14.39 11.57
C LYS A 82 6.28 -15.76 10.95
N THR A 83 6.12 -15.87 9.63
CA THR A 83 6.30 -17.13 8.89
C THR A 83 7.75 -17.58 8.88
N PHE A 84 8.67 -16.67 8.54
CA PHE A 84 10.09 -16.99 8.36
C PHE A 84 10.95 -16.72 9.60
N LYS A 85 10.43 -16.06 10.63
CA LYS A 85 11.21 -15.68 11.83
C LYS A 85 12.54 -15.01 11.47
N SER A 86 12.52 -14.18 10.43
CA SER A 86 13.70 -13.51 9.86
C SER A 86 13.40 -12.02 9.67
N PRO A 87 14.43 -11.15 9.65
CA PRO A 87 14.25 -9.76 9.30
C PRO A 87 13.69 -9.63 7.87
N VAL A 88 12.97 -8.52 7.65
CA VAL A 88 12.39 -8.17 6.36
C VAL A 88 12.87 -6.77 6.02
N GLU A 89 13.64 -6.68 4.95
CA GLU A 89 14.14 -5.44 4.39
C GLU A 89 13.16 -4.92 3.33
N VAL A 90 13.03 -3.60 3.21
CA VAL A 90 12.15 -2.92 2.27
C VAL A 90 13.00 -1.98 1.44
N PHE A 91 12.86 -2.05 0.12
CA PHE A 91 13.70 -1.33 -0.83
C PHE A 91 12.94 -0.15 -1.46
N SER A 92 13.69 0.71 -2.15
CA SER A 92 13.10 1.69 -3.05
C SER A 92 12.21 1.00 -4.09
N ARG A 93 11.11 1.67 -4.44
CA ARG A 93 10.09 1.15 -5.37
C ARG A 93 10.53 1.21 -6.83
N ILE A 94 11.39 2.19 -7.15
CA ILE A 94 11.79 2.51 -8.51
C ILE A 94 13.26 2.17 -8.69
N MET A 95 13.56 1.31 -9.66
CA MET A 95 14.92 1.00 -10.10
C MET A 95 15.32 1.94 -11.24
N HIS A 96 16.48 2.57 -11.13
CA HIS A 96 17.02 3.46 -12.17
C HIS A 96 18.20 2.81 -12.89
N ASP A 97 18.39 3.15 -14.16
CA ASP A 97 19.60 2.79 -14.90
C ASP A 97 20.77 3.72 -14.57
N GLU A 98 21.94 3.41 -15.15
CA GLU A 98 23.15 4.22 -15.01
C GLU A 98 22.95 5.68 -15.41
N THR A 99 22.03 5.95 -16.34
CA THR A 99 21.68 7.29 -16.81
C THR A 99 20.65 8.01 -15.92
N GLY A 100 20.11 7.32 -14.91
CA GLY A 100 19.11 7.83 -13.98
C GLY A 100 17.66 7.71 -14.49
N ASN A 101 17.42 6.99 -15.60
CA ASN A 101 16.06 6.76 -16.08
C ASN A 101 15.39 5.59 -15.33
N PRO A 102 14.09 5.69 -15.00
CA PRO A 102 13.37 4.60 -14.35
C PRO A 102 13.24 3.41 -15.32
N ILE A 103 13.67 2.23 -14.87
CA ILE A 103 13.62 0.99 -15.65
C ILE A 103 12.39 0.17 -15.30
N MET A 104 12.03 0.16 -14.01
CA MET A 104 10.92 -0.62 -13.47
C MET A 104 10.52 -0.09 -12.10
N GLU A 105 9.22 -0.14 -11.81
CA GLU A 105 8.63 0.27 -10.54
C GLU A 105 7.73 -0.84 -10.00
N TRP A 106 7.77 -1.08 -8.70
CA TRP A 106 6.83 -1.95 -7.98
C TRP A 106 6.28 -1.21 -6.78
N ASP A 107 5.02 -1.46 -6.43
CA ASP A 107 4.34 -0.78 -5.30
C ASP A 107 5.01 -1.13 -3.95
N GLY A 108 5.74 -2.24 -3.90
CA GLY A 108 6.63 -2.60 -2.81
C GLY A 108 7.62 -3.69 -3.18
N ILE A 109 8.87 -3.55 -2.73
CA ILE A 109 9.92 -4.55 -2.90
C ILE A 109 10.44 -4.94 -1.51
N LEU A 110 10.31 -6.21 -1.16
CA LEU A 110 10.74 -6.74 0.14
C LEU A 110 11.68 -7.92 -0.03
N LEU A 111 12.71 -7.98 0.81
CA LEU A 111 13.60 -9.13 0.92
C LEU A 111 13.38 -9.83 2.25
N CYS A 112 13.15 -11.14 2.20
CA CYS A 112 13.15 -12.00 3.39
C CYS A 112 13.88 -13.30 3.06
N ARG A 113 15.02 -13.55 3.75
CA ARG A 113 15.93 -14.67 3.48
C ARG A 113 16.45 -14.67 2.02
N ASP A 114 16.11 -15.72 1.28
CA ASP A 114 16.47 -15.98 -0.11
C ASP A 114 15.34 -15.61 -1.09
N LYS A 115 14.31 -14.89 -0.63
CA LYS A 115 13.11 -14.55 -1.42
C LYS A 115 12.90 -13.05 -1.55
N VAL A 116 12.61 -12.62 -2.78
CA VAL A 116 12.25 -11.23 -3.12
C VAL A 116 10.77 -11.19 -3.43
N PHE A 117 10.03 -10.37 -2.67
CA PHE A 117 8.61 -10.17 -2.81
C PHE A 117 8.34 -8.86 -3.56
N LEU A 118 7.77 -8.97 -4.75
CA LEU A 118 7.47 -7.87 -5.67
C LEU A 118 5.96 -7.62 -5.66
N CYS A 119 5.55 -6.48 -5.12
CA CYS A 119 4.16 -6.16 -4.84
C CYS A 119 3.54 -5.29 -5.92
N GLU A 120 2.34 -5.66 -6.33
CA GLU A 120 1.47 -4.87 -7.21
C GLU A 120 0.10 -4.70 -6.55
N CYS A 121 -0.26 -3.45 -6.27
CA CYS A 121 -1.49 -3.00 -5.66
C CYS A 121 -2.45 -2.47 -6.72
N LYS A 122 -3.71 -2.91 -6.67
CA LYS A 122 -4.80 -2.41 -7.51
C LYS A 122 -6.09 -2.35 -6.70
N HIS A 123 -6.95 -1.38 -6.98
CA HIS A 123 -8.28 -1.34 -6.36
C HIS A 123 -9.11 -2.60 -6.65
N LYS A 124 -9.04 -3.12 -7.88
CA LYS A 124 -9.72 -4.34 -8.30
C LYS A 124 -8.74 -5.27 -9.01
N ILE A 125 -8.66 -6.50 -8.53
CA ILE A 125 -7.89 -7.56 -9.19
C ILE A 125 -8.74 -8.21 -10.27
N THR A 126 -8.16 -8.35 -11.47
CA THR A 126 -8.71 -9.10 -12.59
C THR A 126 -7.71 -10.18 -13.01
N GLU A 127 -8.17 -11.14 -13.82
CA GLU A 127 -7.29 -12.17 -14.38
C GLU A 127 -6.16 -11.58 -15.22
N GLU A 128 -6.45 -10.57 -16.04
CA GLU A 128 -5.45 -9.83 -16.83
C GLU A 128 -4.36 -9.27 -15.92
N LYS A 129 -4.73 -8.65 -14.79
CA LYS A 129 -3.76 -8.11 -13.83
C LYS A 129 -2.91 -9.19 -13.17
N ILE A 130 -3.48 -10.36 -12.89
CA ILE A 130 -2.71 -11.49 -12.36
C ILE A 130 -1.66 -11.96 -13.38
N ASN A 131 -2.05 -12.09 -14.65
CA ASN A 131 -1.15 -12.49 -15.72
C ASN A 131 -0.05 -11.44 -15.97
N GLU A 132 -0.40 -10.15 -15.97
CA GLU A 132 0.56 -9.04 -16.07
C GLU A 132 1.62 -9.12 -14.96
N ILE A 133 1.23 -9.40 -13.71
CA ILE A 133 2.19 -9.58 -12.60
C ILE A 133 3.15 -10.73 -12.91
N VAL A 134 2.63 -11.88 -13.35
CA VAL A 134 3.45 -13.06 -13.67
C VAL A 134 4.44 -12.77 -14.79
N GLU A 135 4.05 -12.08 -15.85
CA GLU A 135 4.98 -11.70 -16.93
C GLU A 135 6.03 -10.70 -16.44
N ARG A 136 5.63 -9.69 -15.66
CA ARG A 136 6.58 -8.71 -15.10
C ARG A 136 7.61 -9.32 -14.16
N LEU A 137 7.26 -10.39 -13.44
CA LEU A 137 8.24 -11.14 -12.64
C LEU A 137 9.35 -11.76 -13.50
N LYS A 138 9.03 -12.23 -14.70
CA LYS A 138 10.02 -12.82 -15.62
C LYS A 138 10.99 -11.77 -16.17
N GLU A 139 10.54 -10.53 -16.31
CA GLU A 139 11.38 -9.42 -16.77
C GLU A 139 12.33 -8.90 -15.69
N PHE A 140 11.99 -9.08 -14.42
CA PHE A 140 12.70 -8.49 -13.29
C PHE A 140 14.21 -8.79 -13.28
N PRO A 141 14.70 -10.03 -13.48
CA PRO A 141 16.14 -10.31 -13.48
C PRO A 141 16.92 -9.51 -14.53
N GLU A 142 16.37 -9.33 -15.73
CA GLU A 142 17.04 -8.58 -16.81
C GLU A 142 17.02 -7.08 -16.56
N LYS A 143 15.97 -6.56 -15.91
CA LYS A 143 15.94 -5.15 -15.47
C LYS A 143 16.91 -4.92 -14.31
N LEU A 144 17.00 -5.87 -13.38
CA LEU A 144 17.89 -5.80 -12.22
C LEU A 144 19.37 -5.68 -12.62
N LYS A 145 19.80 -6.40 -13.66
CA LYS A 145 21.16 -6.30 -14.21
C LYS A 145 21.53 -4.90 -14.70
N LYS A 146 20.54 -4.10 -15.08
CA LYS A 146 20.70 -2.72 -15.59
C LYS A 146 20.55 -1.68 -14.48
N ALA A 147 20.16 -2.08 -13.27
CA ALA A 147 19.95 -1.18 -12.16
C ALA A 147 21.29 -0.62 -11.68
N LYS A 148 21.36 0.71 -11.57
CA LYS A 148 22.53 1.45 -11.09
C LYS A 148 22.75 1.24 -9.59
N ASP A 149 21.67 1.27 -8.81
CA ASP A 149 21.81 1.33 -7.36
C ASP A 149 22.34 0.01 -6.81
N PRO A 150 23.50 0.03 -6.11
CA PRO A 150 24.15 -1.19 -5.64
C PRO A 150 23.32 -1.94 -4.59
N GLU A 151 22.38 -1.26 -3.93
CA GLU A 151 21.45 -1.90 -3.01
C GLU A 151 20.63 -3.00 -3.69
N PHE A 152 20.24 -2.83 -4.96
CA PHE A 152 19.45 -3.83 -5.67
C PHE A 152 20.26 -5.07 -6.05
N LYS A 153 21.60 -5.01 -6.08
CA LYS A 153 22.44 -6.18 -6.39
C LYS A 153 22.20 -7.33 -5.44
N GLN A 154 21.84 -7.05 -4.18
CA GLN A 154 21.53 -8.07 -3.19
C GLN A 154 20.23 -8.84 -3.50
N LEU A 155 19.40 -8.37 -4.43
CA LEU A 155 18.21 -9.08 -4.89
C LEU A 155 18.52 -10.15 -5.94
N SER A 156 19.74 -10.15 -6.50
CA SER A 156 20.17 -11.12 -7.51
C SER A 156 20.20 -12.54 -6.95
N ASP A 157 19.96 -13.52 -7.81
CA ASP A 157 20.02 -14.96 -7.50
C ASP A 157 19.09 -15.44 -6.38
N LYS A 158 18.02 -14.68 -6.12
CA LYS A 158 16.98 -15.01 -5.14
C LYS A 158 15.71 -15.51 -5.80
N GLU A 159 14.93 -16.31 -5.06
CA GLU A 159 13.60 -16.75 -5.50
C GLU A 159 12.67 -15.54 -5.60
N LEU A 160 12.19 -15.24 -6.81
CA LEU A 160 11.25 -14.16 -7.04
C LEU A 160 9.82 -14.61 -6.73
N VAL A 161 9.11 -13.73 -6.04
CA VAL A 161 7.72 -13.94 -5.62
C VAL A 161 6.91 -12.73 -5.99
N GLY A 162 5.89 -12.92 -6.82
CA GLY A 162 4.89 -11.87 -7.02
C GLY A 162 3.87 -11.83 -5.89
N VAL A 163 3.48 -10.62 -5.53
CA VAL A 163 2.44 -10.34 -4.56
C VAL A 163 1.34 -9.53 -5.24
N ALA A 164 0.17 -10.13 -5.39
CA ALA A 164 -1.02 -9.47 -5.90
C ALA A 164 -1.81 -8.89 -4.72
N CYS A 165 -2.02 -7.59 -4.74
CA CYS A 165 -2.65 -6.87 -3.64
C CYS A 165 -3.86 -6.10 -4.16
N GLY A 166 -5.02 -6.25 -3.52
CA GLY A 166 -6.14 -5.42 -3.92
C GLY A 166 -7.29 -5.32 -2.95
N SER A 167 -7.93 -4.15 -2.95
CA SER A 167 -9.07 -3.83 -2.08
C SER A 167 -10.30 -4.67 -2.44
N LEU A 168 -10.52 -4.92 -3.73
CA LEU A 168 -11.50 -5.86 -4.24
C LEU A 168 -10.79 -7.05 -4.91
N PHE A 169 -10.69 -8.14 -4.17
CA PHE A 169 -10.06 -9.38 -4.62
C PHE A 169 -11.06 -10.54 -4.52
N PRO A 170 -11.71 -10.95 -5.63
CA PRO A 170 -12.63 -12.09 -5.64
C PRO A 170 -11.95 -13.40 -5.23
N GLU A 171 -12.66 -14.26 -4.48
CA GLU A 171 -12.09 -15.49 -3.92
C GLU A 171 -11.55 -16.46 -4.98
N GLU A 172 -12.23 -16.57 -6.13
CA GLU A 172 -11.78 -17.39 -7.26
C GLU A 172 -10.42 -16.94 -7.79
N LEU A 173 -10.23 -15.62 -7.89
CA LEU A 173 -8.98 -15.03 -8.33
C LEU A 173 -7.89 -15.18 -7.28
N LYS A 174 -8.22 -15.09 -5.97
CA LYS A 174 -7.24 -15.38 -4.91
C LYS A 174 -6.72 -16.80 -5.02
N ARG A 175 -7.61 -17.78 -5.18
CA ARG A 175 -7.25 -19.20 -5.34
C ARG A 175 -6.34 -19.39 -6.56
N LYS A 176 -6.73 -18.82 -7.71
CA LYS A 176 -5.94 -18.86 -8.95
C LYS A 176 -4.55 -18.24 -8.78
N SER A 177 -4.44 -17.08 -8.16
CA SER A 177 -3.15 -16.44 -7.87
C SER A 177 -2.25 -17.33 -7.02
N VAL A 178 -2.80 -17.96 -5.98
CA VAL A 178 -2.05 -18.88 -5.12
C VAL A 178 -1.61 -20.15 -5.86
N GLU A 179 -2.44 -20.69 -6.75
CA GLU A 179 -2.10 -21.81 -7.64
C GLU A 179 -0.96 -21.45 -8.61
N LEU A 180 -0.91 -20.20 -9.08
CA LEU A 180 0.19 -19.64 -9.88
C LEU A 180 1.45 -19.34 -9.06
N GLY A 181 1.44 -19.61 -7.75
CA GLY A 181 2.57 -19.38 -6.86
C GLY A 181 2.72 -17.94 -6.35
N LEU A 182 1.73 -17.08 -6.59
CA LEU A 182 1.70 -15.71 -6.06
C LEU A 182 1.26 -15.70 -4.59
N VAL A 183 1.70 -14.67 -3.88
CA VAL A 183 1.13 -14.27 -2.59
C VAL A 183 -0.03 -13.32 -2.86
N VAL A 184 -1.11 -13.42 -2.08
CA VAL A 184 -2.26 -12.54 -2.20
C VAL A 184 -2.44 -11.72 -0.93
N VAL A 185 -2.71 -10.43 -1.07
CA VAL A 185 -3.02 -9.53 0.05
C VAL A 185 -4.36 -8.85 -0.21
N TYR A 186 -5.29 -8.96 0.75
CA TYR A 186 -6.67 -8.53 0.58
C TYR A 186 -7.29 -8.08 1.92
N PRO A 187 -8.28 -7.17 1.91
CA PRO A 187 -9.00 -6.79 3.12
C PRO A 187 -9.82 -7.95 3.69
N ASP A 188 -9.75 -8.14 5.01
CA ASP A 188 -10.46 -9.17 5.75
C ASP A 188 -10.53 -8.78 7.24
N GLY A 189 -11.73 -8.85 7.85
CA GLY A 189 -11.93 -8.57 9.27
C GLY A 189 -11.46 -7.19 9.74
N GLY A 190 -11.49 -6.16 8.87
CA GLY A 190 -11.04 -4.81 9.19
C GLY A 190 -9.52 -4.59 9.13
N ARG A 191 -8.75 -5.56 8.63
CA ARG A 191 -7.30 -5.46 8.35
C ARG A 191 -6.98 -6.08 6.99
N TYR A 192 -5.72 -6.04 6.56
CA TYR A 192 -5.27 -6.82 5.41
C TYR A 192 -4.79 -8.21 5.85
N SER A 193 -5.35 -9.23 5.21
CA SER A 193 -4.95 -10.64 5.32
C SER A 193 -3.99 -11.02 4.19
N VAL A 194 -3.13 -12.00 4.46
CA VAL A 194 -2.11 -12.47 3.51
C VAL A 194 -2.28 -13.97 3.29
N GLY A 195 -2.62 -14.36 2.06
CA GLY A 195 -2.67 -15.74 1.58
C GLY A 195 -1.36 -16.13 0.89
N MET A 196 -0.82 -17.31 1.22
CA MET A 196 0.46 -17.80 0.70
C MET A 196 0.30 -19.20 0.08
N PRO A 197 1.11 -19.56 -0.93
CA PRO A 197 1.16 -20.91 -1.48
C PRO A 197 1.44 -21.98 -0.40
N LYS A 198 0.69 -23.09 -0.43
CA LYS A 198 0.78 -24.17 0.57
C LYS A 198 2.20 -24.74 0.72
N LYS A 199 3.00 -24.75 -0.36
CA LYS A 199 4.41 -25.19 -0.33
C LYS A 199 5.24 -24.49 0.75
N TRP A 200 4.90 -23.26 1.11
CA TRP A 200 5.61 -22.49 2.12
C TRP A 200 5.08 -22.67 3.54
N MET A 201 3.87 -23.21 3.70
CA MET A 201 3.39 -23.65 5.01
C MET A 201 4.00 -25.00 5.40
N MET A 202 4.28 -25.87 4.43
CA MET A 202 4.87 -27.19 4.67
C MET A 202 6.39 -27.18 4.90
N SER A 203 7.10 -26.19 4.35
CA SER A 203 8.55 -25.99 4.59
C SER A 203 8.92 -25.71 6.06
N LEU A 204 7.96 -25.46 6.94
CA LEU A 204 8.16 -25.27 8.38
C LEU A 204 8.04 -26.57 9.20
N CYS A 205 7.54 -27.67 8.61
CA CYS A 205 7.39 -28.95 9.30
C CYS A 205 8.59 -29.90 9.14
N ASN A 206 9.57 -29.58 8.27
CA ASN A 206 10.73 -30.43 8.01
C ASN A 206 11.99 -30.03 8.80
N PHE A 207 11.85 -29.14 9.78
CA PHE A 207 12.88 -28.88 10.80
C PHE A 207 12.32 -29.27 12.17
N VAL A 208 12.18 -30.58 12.40
CA VAL A 208 12.11 -31.20 13.72
C VAL A 208 13.14 -32.31 13.76
#